data_AF-A0A1S2PBW1-F1
#
_entry.id   AF-A0A1S2PBW1-F1
#
_cell.length_a   1.000
_cell.length_b   1.000
_cell.length_c   1.000
_cell.angle_alpha   90.00
_cell.angle_beta   90.00
_cell.angle_gamma   90.00
#
_symmetry.space_group_name_H-M   'P 1'
#
loop_
_entity.id
_entity.type
_entity.pdbx_description
1 polymer ?
#
loop_
_entity_poly.entity_id
_entity_poly.type
_entity_poly.pdbx_seq_one_letter_code
_entity_poly.pdbx_strand_id
1 'polypeptide(L)'
;MNGASSGDVRVAPRNQDQPQTAKLFKRTLITVVVGVATYVLTNVLNQDKNQVWQLTVSVVLGGAALIIQYLVEFEGRLEAMEEGQKKRIREMRDRLGGHHAEMLAVVDDRFAKINDATELFSQVDRSVLRSDGVTRLARKYTQVGEQGSEIVKTFAQEEIARLASLMESLSNGSADCPGENHEWLIDLTTCAKRTIYATSTDVDRDFWSSEPAKRYLAAQGEAIKKRQVEVRRLFLVEESRDLTGSLERLCETQRRFGIDARIAVRSLLEPSAQMTPLNDFIIFDGELCYETEPDVRVVPAKTTLKMKREHVEERINRFGVLWEASGPADPDPGPEPTTTSD
;
A
#
# COMPACT_ATOMS: atom_id res chain seq x y z
N MET A 1 58.25 -6.40 29.15
CA MET A 1 57.42 -6.11 30.34
C MET A 1 56.12 -6.86 30.13
N ASN A 2 56.04 -8.11 30.58
CA ASN A 2 55.43 -8.54 31.87
C ASN A 2 53.98 -8.04 31.98
N GLY A 3 52.95 -8.85 32.14
CA GLY A 3 52.90 -10.25 32.54
C GLY A 3 51.54 -10.89 32.24
N ALA A 4 51.52 -12.21 32.45
CA ALA A 4 50.46 -13.15 32.14
C ALA A 4 49.28 -13.09 33.13
N SER A 5 48.08 -13.44 32.64
CA SER A 5 47.01 -14.09 33.40
C SER A 5 45.97 -14.59 32.39
N SER A 6 46.12 -15.80 31.82
CA SER A 6 45.51 -17.06 32.28
C SER A 6 44.15 -16.92 32.98
N GLY A 7 43.09 -16.81 32.18
CA GLY A 7 41.70 -17.03 32.58
C GLY A 7 41.18 -18.33 31.99
N ASP A 8 41.39 -19.41 32.74
CA ASP A 8 41.05 -20.81 32.43
C ASP A 8 39.52 -21.00 32.48
N VAL A 9 38.85 -21.10 31.32
CA VAL A 9 37.41 -21.47 31.25
C VAL A 9 37.32 -22.98 31.35
N ARG A 10 37.28 -23.45 32.59
CA ARG A 10 37.07 -24.84 32.98
C ARG A 10 35.67 -25.29 32.55
N VAL A 11 35.61 -25.99 31.42
CA VAL A 11 34.48 -26.83 31.01
C VAL A 11 34.24 -27.84 32.14
N ALA A 12 33.06 -27.80 32.76
CA ALA A 12 32.66 -28.77 33.76
C ALA A 12 32.45 -30.14 33.07
N PRO A 13 33.21 -31.20 33.41
CA PRO A 13 32.75 -32.54 33.14
C PRO A 13 31.60 -32.81 34.10
N ARG A 14 30.41 -32.93 33.51
CA ARG A 14 29.20 -33.44 34.13
C ARG A 14 29.55 -34.80 34.77
N ASN A 15 29.68 -34.84 36.09
CA ASN A 15 29.77 -36.07 36.86
C ASN A 15 28.48 -36.88 36.63
N GLN A 16 28.47 -37.69 35.59
CA GLN A 16 27.53 -38.77 35.35
C GLN A 16 28.30 -40.07 35.53
N ASP A 17 28.65 -40.40 36.77
CA ASP A 17 29.09 -41.75 37.13
C ASP A 17 28.71 -42.02 38.58
N GLN A 18 27.40 -42.16 38.83
CA GLN A 18 26.84 -42.83 40.00
C GLN A 18 25.32 -43.02 39.79
N PRO A 19 24.92 -44.11 39.12
CA PRO A 19 24.05 -45.06 39.83
C PRO A 19 24.29 -46.54 39.45
N GLN A 20 25.35 -46.87 38.72
CA GLN A 20 25.59 -48.27 38.30
C GLN A 20 26.20 -49.14 39.40
N THR A 21 27.03 -48.56 40.29
CA THR A 21 27.69 -49.30 41.37
C THR A 21 26.71 -49.81 42.43
N ALA A 22 25.67 -49.04 42.77
CA ALA A 22 24.63 -49.47 43.72
C ALA A 22 23.74 -50.61 43.18
N LYS A 23 23.46 -50.61 41.86
CA LYS A 23 22.67 -51.66 41.20
C LYS A 23 23.44 -52.97 41.10
N LEU A 24 24.76 -52.91 40.85
CA LEU A 24 25.63 -54.07 40.87
C LEU A 24 25.84 -54.58 42.31
N PHE A 25 26.03 -53.70 43.29
CA PHE A 25 26.16 -54.09 44.70
C PHE A 25 24.91 -54.80 45.23
N LYS A 26 23.71 -54.29 44.91
CA LYS A 26 22.45 -54.93 45.33
C LYS A 26 22.28 -56.31 44.69
N ARG A 27 22.68 -56.47 43.42
CA ARG A 27 22.65 -57.77 42.71
C ARG A 27 23.64 -58.77 43.32
N THR A 28 24.86 -58.35 43.66
CA THR A 28 25.87 -59.22 44.29
C THR A 28 25.54 -59.56 45.74
N LEU A 29 24.96 -58.61 46.50
CA LEU A 29 24.56 -58.81 47.89
C LEU A 29 23.45 -59.87 48.00
N ILE A 30 22.47 -59.85 47.10
CA ILE A 30 21.36 -60.81 47.10
C ILE A 30 21.86 -62.22 46.78
N THR A 31 22.76 -62.39 45.81
CA THR A 31 23.35 -63.71 45.52
C THR A 31 24.21 -64.24 46.66
N VAL A 32 24.98 -63.38 47.34
CA VAL A 32 25.78 -63.78 48.50
C VAL A 32 24.88 -64.19 49.68
N VAL A 33 23.83 -63.42 49.98
CA VAL A 33 22.91 -63.73 51.07
C VAL A 33 22.13 -65.02 50.80
N VAL A 34 21.68 -65.23 49.57
CA VAL A 34 21.00 -66.49 49.18
C VAL A 34 21.98 -67.67 49.26
N GLY A 35 23.22 -67.51 48.80
CA GLY A 35 24.25 -68.56 48.89
C GLY A 35 24.60 -68.94 50.33
N VAL A 36 24.78 -67.95 51.21
CA VAL A 36 25.06 -68.16 52.64
C VAL A 36 23.85 -68.78 53.34
N ALA A 37 22.65 -68.29 53.09
CA ALA A 37 21.42 -68.86 53.66
C ALA A 37 21.23 -70.31 53.21
N THR A 38 21.50 -70.62 51.93
CA THR A 38 21.40 -72.00 51.41
C THR A 38 22.45 -72.91 52.04
N TYR A 39 23.70 -72.45 52.18
CA TYR A 39 24.77 -73.24 52.79
C TYR A 39 24.50 -73.53 54.27
N VAL A 40 24.07 -72.53 55.04
CA VAL A 40 23.72 -72.67 56.45
C VAL A 40 22.51 -73.59 56.61
N LEU A 41 21.48 -73.42 55.78
CA LEU A 41 20.28 -74.26 55.83
C LEU A 41 20.59 -75.71 55.42
N THR A 42 21.43 -75.92 54.42
CA THR A 42 21.87 -77.26 54.00
C THR A 42 22.69 -77.93 55.09
N ASN A 43 23.54 -77.20 55.82
CA ASN A 43 24.37 -77.76 56.88
C ASN A 43 23.58 -78.08 58.16
N VAL A 44 22.51 -77.33 58.45
CA VAL A 44 21.62 -77.55 59.61
C VAL A 44 20.62 -78.68 59.36
N LEU A 45 20.18 -78.90 58.12
CA LEU A 45 19.25 -79.98 57.75
C LEU A 45 19.93 -81.32 57.41
N ASN A 46 21.27 -81.39 57.42
CA ASN A 46 22.03 -82.59 57.01
C ASN A 46 22.17 -83.67 58.11
N GLN A 47 21.32 -83.66 59.14
CA GLN A 47 21.37 -84.67 60.20
C GLN A 47 20.51 -85.92 59.93
N ASP A 48 19.66 -85.93 58.89
CA ASP A 48 18.90 -87.13 58.52
C ASP A 48 19.05 -87.48 57.04
N LYS A 49 19.40 -88.74 56.78
CA LYS A 49 19.66 -89.31 55.45
C LYS A 49 18.37 -89.40 54.65
N ASN A 50 18.02 -88.35 53.90
CA ASN A 50 17.08 -88.48 52.80
C ASN A 50 17.44 -87.57 51.61
N GLN A 51 18.12 -88.18 50.63
CA GLN A 51 18.70 -87.56 49.43
C GLN A 51 17.65 -86.86 48.54
N VAL A 52 16.36 -87.17 48.70
CA VAL A 52 15.25 -86.58 47.92
C VAL A 52 14.93 -85.15 48.36
N TRP A 53 15.12 -84.80 49.63
CA TRP A 53 14.77 -83.46 50.16
C TRP A 53 15.72 -82.36 49.67
N GLN A 54 17.00 -82.68 49.43
CA GLN A 54 18.00 -81.73 48.93
C GLN A 54 17.72 -81.26 47.48
N LEU A 55 17.19 -82.15 46.64
CA LEU A 55 16.79 -81.80 45.27
C LEU A 55 15.59 -80.86 45.26
N THR A 56 14.56 -81.12 46.08
CA THR A 56 13.37 -80.26 46.14
C THR A 56 13.72 -78.85 46.63
N VAL A 57 14.58 -78.72 47.65
CA VAL A 57 14.96 -77.41 48.20
C VAL A 57 15.77 -76.57 47.20
N SER A 58 16.70 -77.18 46.45
CA SER A 58 17.51 -76.44 45.46
C SER A 58 16.69 -75.98 44.24
N VAL A 59 15.74 -76.80 43.78
CA VAL A 59 14.83 -76.42 42.69
C VAL A 59 13.92 -75.27 43.10
N VAL A 60 13.37 -75.31 44.33
CA VAL A 60 12.50 -74.24 44.84
C VAL A 60 13.29 -72.95 45.05
N LEU A 61 14.50 -73.01 45.62
CA LEU A 61 15.34 -71.82 45.78
C LEU A 61 15.82 -71.25 44.45
N GLY A 62 16.20 -72.10 43.49
CA GLY A 62 16.56 -71.67 42.14
C GLY A 62 15.38 -71.00 41.43
N GLY A 63 14.18 -71.56 41.57
CA GLY A 63 12.94 -70.97 41.06
C GLY A 63 12.61 -69.62 41.70
N ALA A 64 12.72 -69.51 43.02
CA ALA A 64 12.49 -68.25 43.74
C ALA A 64 13.50 -67.16 43.34
N ALA A 65 14.78 -67.52 43.17
CA ALA A 65 15.80 -66.59 42.73
C ALA A 65 15.54 -66.06 41.31
N LEU A 66 15.09 -66.92 40.39
CA LEU A 66 14.71 -66.52 39.03
C LEU A 66 13.49 -65.59 39.02
N ILE A 67 12.48 -65.85 39.85
CA ILE A 67 11.30 -64.99 39.97
C ILE A 67 11.69 -63.61 40.49
N ILE A 68 12.56 -63.53 41.51
CA ILE A 68 13.04 -62.26 42.04
C ILE A 68 13.87 -61.50 40.99
N GLN A 69 14.74 -62.19 40.25
CA GLN A 69 15.50 -61.58 39.15
C GLN A 69 14.58 -61.02 38.07
N TYR A 70 13.54 -61.78 37.69
CA TYR A 70 12.54 -61.35 36.73
C TYR A 70 11.76 -60.13 37.19
N LEU A 71 11.28 -60.10 38.44
CA LEU A 71 10.53 -58.97 39.00
C LEU A 71 11.34 -57.68 39.02
N VAL A 72 12.62 -57.76 39.40
CA VAL A 72 13.52 -56.60 39.43
C VAL A 72 13.86 -56.11 38.01
N GLU A 73 13.99 -57.01 37.03
CA GLU A 73 14.20 -56.62 35.64
C GLU A 73 12.94 -56.00 35.03
N PHE A 74 11.76 -56.52 35.37
CA PHE A 74 10.48 -56.02 34.89
C PHE A 74 10.19 -54.60 35.39
N GLU A 75 10.42 -54.31 36.67
CA GLU A 75 10.27 -52.98 37.27
C GLU A 75 11.14 -51.94 36.53
N GLY A 76 12.40 -52.29 36.26
CA GLY A 76 13.31 -51.41 35.52
C GLY A 76 12.90 -51.16 34.06
N ARG A 77 12.25 -52.11 33.40
CA ARG A 77 11.71 -51.91 32.04
C ARG A 77 10.46 -51.05 32.03
N LEU A 78 9.63 -51.16 33.06
CA LEU A 78 8.37 -50.44 33.16
C LEU A 78 8.61 -48.94 33.41
N GLU A 79 9.55 -48.59 34.31
CA GLU A 79 9.97 -47.20 34.54
C GLU A 79 10.53 -46.54 33.27
N ALA A 80 11.43 -47.24 32.56
CA ALA A 80 12.00 -46.72 31.31
C ALA A 80 10.93 -46.49 30.22
N MET A 81 9.90 -47.34 30.18
CA MET A 81 8.80 -47.21 29.24
C MET A 81 7.88 -46.03 29.59
N GLU A 82 7.57 -45.83 30.87
CA GLU A 82 6.78 -44.70 31.35
C GLU A 82 7.47 -43.35 31.09
N GLU A 83 8.77 -43.26 31.36
CA GLU A 83 9.56 -42.06 31.08
C GLU A 83 9.58 -41.76 29.58
N GLY A 84 9.75 -42.79 28.75
CA GLY A 84 9.69 -42.67 27.29
C GLY A 84 8.32 -42.21 26.78
N GLN A 85 7.23 -42.69 27.36
CA GLN A 85 5.86 -42.26 27.01
C GLN A 85 5.57 -40.83 27.46
N LYS A 86 5.93 -40.46 28.70
CA LYS A 86 5.75 -39.08 29.20
C LYS A 86 6.51 -38.07 28.35
N LYS A 87 7.72 -38.40 27.90
CA LYS A 87 8.51 -37.55 27.00
C LYS A 87 7.83 -37.38 25.64
N ARG A 88 7.39 -38.49 25.02
CA ARG A 88 6.67 -38.43 23.72
C ARG A 88 5.37 -37.63 23.78
N ILE A 89 4.58 -37.79 24.84
CA ILE A 89 3.33 -37.04 25.02
C ILE A 89 3.60 -35.54 25.17
N ARG A 90 4.67 -35.16 25.86
CA ARG A 90 5.07 -33.76 26.01
C ARG A 90 5.55 -33.17 24.69
N GLU A 91 6.44 -33.87 23.99
CA GLU A 91 6.94 -33.46 22.66
C GLU A 91 5.81 -33.32 21.63
N MET A 92 4.84 -34.24 21.63
CA MET A 92 3.69 -34.16 20.72
C MET A 92 2.78 -32.96 21.03
N ARG A 93 2.53 -32.68 22.32
CA ARG A 93 1.75 -31.51 22.75
C ARG A 93 2.41 -30.20 22.36
N ASP A 94 3.71 -30.09 22.57
CA ASP A 94 4.46 -28.87 22.24
C ASP A 94 4.47 -28.61 20.73
N ARG A 95 4.59 -29.68 19.91
CA ARG A 95 4.48 -29.59 18.44
C ARG A 95 3.09 -29.17 17.97
N LEU A 96 2.02 -29.75 18.54
CA LEU A 96 0.65 -29.37 18.18
C LEU A 96 0.33 -27.92 18.59
N GLY A 97 0.78 -27.49 19.78
CA GLY A 97 0.56 -26.13 20.26
C GLY A 97 1.22 -25.07 19.38
N GLY A 98 2.48 -25.29 18.98
CA GLY A 98 3.19 -24.39 18.07
C GLY A 98 2.56 -24.31 16.69
N HIS A 99 2.22 -25.46 16.09
CA HIS A 99 1.64 -25.52 14.76
C HIS A 99 0.22 -24.92 14.69
N HIS A 100 -0.55 -24.98 15.79
CA HIS A 100 -1.87 -24.36 15.85
C HIS A 100 -1.79 -22.84 15.98
N ALA A 101 -0.86 -22.33 16.79
CA ALA A 101 -0.63 -20.89 16.94
C ALA A 101 -0.13 -20.25 15.64
N GLU A 102 0.79 -20.90 14.94
CA GLU A 102 1.29 -20.44 13.64
C GLU A 102 0.19 -20.45 12.58
N MET A 103 -0.63 -21.51 12.53
CA MET A 103 -1.77 -21.59 11.61
C MET A 103 -2.80 -20.49 11.87
N LEU A 104 -3.15 -20.22 13.13
CA LEU A 104 -4.07 -19.14 13.48
C LEU A 104 -3.52 -17.77 13.09
N ALA A 105 -2.24 -17.49 13.34
CA ALA A 105 -1.61 -16.22 12.97
C ALA A 105 -1.60 -15.98 11.45
N VAL A 106 -1.29 -17.01 10.66
CA VAL A 106 -1.32 -16.92 9.19
C VAL A 106 -2.74 -16.73 8.68
N VAL A 107 -3.71 -17.41 9.28
CA VAL A 107 -5.12 -17.33 8.91
C VAL A 107 -5.68 -15.94 9.23
N ASP A 108 -5.40 -15.40 10.41
CA ASP A 108 -5.83 -14.05 10.83
C ASP A 108 -5.23 -12.95 9.93
N ASP A 109 -3.93 -13.03 9.59
CA ASP A 109 -3.30 -12.08 8.65
C ASP A 109 -3.93 -12.13 7.25
N ARG A 110 -4.26 -13.33 6.76
CA ARG A 110 -4.93 -13.50 5.47
C ARG A 110 -6.37 -12.99 5.51
N PHE A 111 -7.11 -13.26 6.58
CA PHE A 111 -8.48 -12.77 6.74
C PHE A 111 -8.54 -11.25 6.90
N ALA A 112 -7.58 -10.63 7.60
CA ALA A 112 -7.46 -9.18 7.67
C ALA A 112 -7.27 -8.57 6.28
N LYS A 113 -6.32 -9.10 5.48
CA LYS A 113 -6.07 -8.64 4.10
C LYS A 113 -7.27 -8.82 3.17
N ILE A 114 -8.02 -9.93 3.33
CA ILE A 114 -9.23 -10.19 2.54
C ILE A 114 -10.38 -9.27 2.98
N ASN A 115 -10.53 -9.03 4.28
CA ASN A 115 -11.55 -8.13 4.82
C ASN A 115 -11.29 -6.69 4.37
N ASP A 116 -10.05 -6.20 4.44
CA ASP A 116 -9.68 -4.86 3.99
C ASP A 116 -9.94 -4.68 2.49
N ALA A 117 -9.56 -5.68 1.66
CA ALA A 117 -9.85 -5.66 0.23
C ALA A 117 -11.36 -5.66 -0.04
N THR A 118 -12.13 -6.46 0.70
CA THR A 118 -13.59 -6.57 0.54
C THR A 118 -14.31 -5.29 0.99
N GLU A 119 -13.84 -4.66 2.06
CA GLU A 119 -14.37 -3.40 2.57
C GLU A 119 -14.07 -2.25 1.60
N LEU A 120 -12.84 -2.17 1.07
CA LEU A 120 -12.48 -1.23 0.01
C LEU A 120 -13.33 -1.44 -1.25
N PHE A 121 -13.53 -2.67 -1.69
CA PHE A 121 -14.42 -2.96 -2.83
C PHE A 121 -15.89 -2.58 -2.53
N SER A 122 -16.37 -2.78 -1.31
CA SER A 122 -17.73 -2.38 -0.91
C SER A 122 -17.88 -0.85 -0.86
N GLN A 123 -16.87 -0.13 -0.40
CA GLN A 123 -16.86 1.34 -0.40
C GLN A 123 -16.79 1.90 -1.83
N VAL A 124 -16.02 1.26 -2.73
CA VAL A 124 -15.97 1.60 -4.16
C VAL A 124 -17.29 1.32 -4.88
N ASP A 125 -17.98 0.22 -4.56
CA ASP A 125 -19.28 -0.11 -5.16
C ASP A 125 -20.42 0.80 -4.68
N ARG A 126 -20.26 1.40 -3.49
CA ARG A 126 -21.17 2.42 -2.92
C ARG A 126 -20.84 3.85 -3.35
N SER A 127 -19.70 4.08 -4.00
CA SER A 127 -19.28 5.40 -4.49
C SER A 127 -19.99 5.77 -5.79
N VAL A 128 -20.20 7.08 -6.00
CA VAL A 128 -20.74 7.65 -7.26
C VAL A 128 -19.76 7.47 -8.44
N LEU A 129 -18.50 7.14 -8.15
CA LEU A 129 -17.50 6.75 -9.15
C LEU A 129 -17.86 5.35 -9.66
N ARG A 130 -18.35 5.26 -10.91
CA ARG A 130 -18.70 4.01 -11.59
C ARG A 130 -17.65 2.91 -11.29
N SER A 131 -18.08 1.85 -10.60
CA SER A 131 -17.20 0.80 -10.01
C SER A 131 -16.54 -0.13 -11.04
N ASP A 132 -16.82 0.03 -12.33
CA ASP A 132 -16.24 -0.76 -13.41
C ASP A 132 -14.75 -0.43 -13.65
N GLY A 133 -14.34 0.81 -13.39
CA GLY A 133 -12.97 1.29 -13.60
C GLY A 133 -11.94 0.60 -12.70
N VAL A 134 -12.21 0.54 -11.39
CA VAL A 134 -11.29 -0.06 -10.39
C VAL A 134 -11.15 -1.57 -10.61
N THR A 135 -12.27 -2.24 -10.85
CA THR A 135 -12.28 -3.69 -11.15
C THR A 135 -11.52 -4.00 -12.45
N ARG A 136 -11.68 -3.16 -13.49
CA ARG A 136 -10.93 -3.29 -14.74
C ARG A 136 -9.44 -3.04 -14.53
N LEU A 137 -9.05 -2.04 -13.74
CA LEU A 137 -7.66 -1.74 -13.40
C LEU A 137 -7.00 -2.92 -12.67
N ALA A 138 -7.62 -3.43 -11.61
CA ALA A 138 -7.12 -4.57 -10.85
C ALA A 138 -6.92 -5.80 -11.75
N ARG A 139 -7.92 -6.14 -12.57
CA ARG A 139 -7.84 -7.26 -13.53
C ARG A 139 -6.69 -7.09 -14.53
N LYS A 140 -6.52 -5.88 -15.07
CA LYS A 140 -5.49 -5.60 -16.08
C LYS A 140 -4.09 -5.59 -15.48
N TYR A 141 -3.94 -5.10 -14.25
CA TYR A 141 -2.68 -5.17 -13.54
C TYR A 141 -2.22 -6.61 -13.30
N THR A 142 -3.13 -7.50 -12.86
CA THR A 142 -2.80 -8.93 -12.70
C THR A 142 -2.34 -9.57 -14.01
N GLN A 143 -3.01 -9.26 -15.14
CA GLN A 143 -2.60 -9.74 -16.46
C GLN A 143 -1.19 -9.27 -16.86
N VAL A 144 -0.84 -8.01 -16.54
CA VAL A 144 0.51 -7.47 -16.76
C VAL A 144 1.54 -8.18 -15.88
N GLY A 145 1.19 -8.49 -14.63
CA GLY A 145 2.06 -9.23 -13.71
C GLY A 145 2.36 -10.67 -14.18
N GLU A 146 1.41 -11.32 -14.84
CA GLU A 146 1.53 -12.69 -15.34
C GLU A 146 2.27 -12.79 -16.68
N GLN A 147 2.10 -11.80 -17.57
CA GLN A 147 2.53 -11.90 -18.99
C GLN A 147 3.58 -10.85 -19.41
N GLY A 148 3.79 -9.81 -18.61
CA GLY A 148 4.70 -8.71 -18.93
C GLY A 148 6.17 -9.05 -18.69
N SER A 149 7.07 -8.36 -19.41
CA SER A 149 8.48 -8.32 -19.04
C SER A 149 8.68 -7.51 -17.75
N GLU A 150 9.80 -7.71 -17.06
CA GLU A 150 10.07 -7.03 -15.77
C GLU A 150 9.96 -5.50 -15.86
N ILE A 151 10.47 -4.89 -16.94
CA ILE A 151 10.33 -3.43 -17.14
C ILE A 151 8.87 -2.98 -17.25
N VAL A 152 8.01 -3.78 -17.89
CA VAL A 152 6.58 -3.47 -18.04
C VAL A 152 5.86 -3.60 -16.70
N LYS A 153 6.22 -4.60 -15.88
CA LYS A 153 5.67 -4.75 -14.53
C LYS A 153 6.04 -3.58 -13.63
N THR A 154 7.33 -3.22 -13.59
CA THR A 154 7.80 -2.06 -12.82
C THR A 154 7.11 -0.78 -13.26
N PHE A 155 7.02 -0.54 -14.58
CA PHE A 155 6.31 0.63 -15.09
C PHE A 155 4.83 0.66 -14.70
N ALA A 156 4.12 -0.47 -14.81
CA ALA A 156 2.72 -0.56 -14.40
C ALA A 156 2.53 -0.32 -12.89
N GLN A 157 3.46 -0.79 -12.06
CA GLN A 157 3.43 -0.54 -10.62
C GLN A 157 3.65 0.94 -10.29
N GLU A 158 4.59 1.58 -10.98
CA GLU A 158 4.83 3.02 -10.87
C GLU A 158 3.62 3.86 -11.31
N GLU A 159 2.90 3.47 -12.36
CA GLU A 159 1.67 4.15 -12.78
C GLU A 159 0.53 4.00 -11.77
N ILE A 160 0.35 2.82 -11.16
CA ILE A 160 -0.64 2.63 -10.10
C ILE A 160 -0.29 3.46 -8.86
N ALA A 161 0.99 3.51 -8.48
CA ALA A 161 1.45 4.34 -7.38
C ALA A 161 1.22 5.84 -7.66
N ARG A 162 1.49 6.30 -8.89
CA ARG A 162 1.17 7.66 -9.34
C ARG A 162 -0.32 7.96 -9.24
N LEU A 163 -1.17 7.07 -9.73
CA LEU A 163 -2.62 7.24 -9.67
C LEU A 163 -3.12 7.29 -8.22
N ALA A 164 -2.63 6.41 -7.35
CA ALA A 164 -2.97 6.41 -5.94
C ALA A 164 -2.57 7.72 -5.25
N SER A 165 -1.33 8.19 -5.50
CA SER A 165 -0.83 9.45 -4.96
C SER A 165 -1.64 10.66 -5.45
N LEU A 166 -2.06 10.64 -6.72
CA LEU A 166 -2.96 11.67 -7.26
C LEU A 166 -4.31 11.65 -6.56
N MET A 167 -4.93 10.47 -6.39
CA MET A 167 -6.22 10.34 -5.69
C MET A 167 -6.14 10.81 -4.24
N GLU A 168 -5.06 10.48 -3.53
CA GLU A 168 -4.79 10.97 -2.17
C GLU A 168 -4.67 12.50 -2.15
N SER A 169 -3.91 13.08 -3.07
CA SER A 169 -3.74 14.53 -3.19
C SER A 169 -5.08 15.24 -3.48
N LEU A 170 -5.87 14.70 -4.41
CA LEU A 170 -7.22 15.21 -4.70
C LEU A 170 -8.13 15.10 -3.47
N SER A 171 -8.09 13.99 -2.74
CA SER A 171 -8.81 13.82 -1.47
C SER A 171 -8.42 14.87 -0.42
N ASN A 172 -7.16 15.31 -0.42
CA ASN A 172 -6.65 16.37 0.45
C ASN A 172 -6.96 17.80 -0.05
N GLY A 173 -7.61 17.91 -1.22
CA GLY A 173 -8.09 19.18 -1.78
C GLY A 173 -7.09 19.90 -2.68
N SER A 174 -5.95 19.29 -3.00
CA SER A 174 -4.99 19.84 -3.96
C SER A 174 -4.06 18.78 -4.55
N ALA A 175 -3.77 18.85 -5.84
CA ALA A 175 -2.77 18.01 -6.49
C ALA A 175 -1.77 18.86 -7.27
N ASP A 176 -0.55 18.36 -7.43
CA ASP A 176 0.46 19.06 -8.20
C ASP A 176 1.28 18.15 -9.11
N CYS A 177 1.76 18.75 -10.20
CA CYS A 177 2.58 18.11 -11.20
C CYS A 177 3.75 19.04 -11.57
N PRO A 178 4.99 18.55 -11.62
CA PRO A 178 6.12 19.30 -12.16
C PRO A 178 5.87 19.67 -13.63
N GLY A 179 6.19 20.91 -13.99
CA GLY A 179 6.02 21.41 -15.35
C GLY A 179 4.56 21.68 -15.73
N GLU A 180 4.33 21.77 -17.04
CA GLU A 180 3.00 21.96 -17.61
C GLU A 180 2.29 20.62 -17.84
N ASN A 181 1.03 20.49 -17.43
CA ASN A 181 0.25 19.26 -17.62
C ASN A 181 -0.96 19.49 -18.52
N HIS A 182 -0.72 19.43 -19.83
CA HIS A 182 -1.76 19.60 -20.85
C HIS A 182 -2.82 18.49 -20.85
N GLU A 183 -2.47 17.27 -20.42
CA GLU A 183 -3.47 16.19 -20.37
C GLU A 183 -4.49 16.45 -19.27
N TRP A 184 -4.08 16.93 -18.08
CA TRP A 184 -5.03 17.38 -17.06
C TRP A 184 -5.94 18.49 -17.57
N LEU A 185 -5.39 19.48 -18.29
CA LEU A 185 -6.16 20.56 -18.90
C LEU A 185 -7.25 20.02 -19.85
N ILE A 186 -6.89 19.09 -20.73
CA ILE A 186 -7.82 18.49 -21.70
C ILE A 186 -8.85 17.62 -20.99
N ASP A 187 -8.43 16.72 -20.10
CA ASP A 187 -9.32 15.80 -19.40
C ASP A 187 -10.32 16.54 -18.52
N LEU A 188 -9.91 17.58 -17.79
CA LEU A 188 -10.81 18.41 -17.00
C LEU A 188 -11.87 19.12 -17.87
N THR A 189 -11.48 19.54 -19.08
CA THR A 189 -12.41 20.13 -20.07
C THR A 189 -13.45 19.11 -20.55
N THR A 190 -13.07 17.84 -20.66
CA THR A 190 -14.04 16.77 -20.98
C THR A 190 -15.01 16.49 -19.83
N CYS A 191 -14.56 16.70 -18.58
CA CYS A 191 -15.35 16.50 -17.37
C CYS A 191 -16.32 17.65 -17.06
N ALA A 192 -16.01 18.87 -17.48
CA ALA A 192 -16.79 20.07 -17.21
C ALA A 192 -18.23 19.97 -17.74
N LYS A 193 -19.19 20.47 -16.95
CA LYS A 193 -20.63 20.34 -17.18
C LYS A 193 -21.37 21.67 -17.28
N ARG A 194 -20.84 22.75 -16.73
CA ARG A 194 -21.53 24.03 -16.57
C ARG A 194 -20.69 25.18 -17.11
N THR A 195 -19.48 25.38 -16.57
CA THR A 195 -18.68 26.57 -16.86
C THR A 195 -17.19 26.26 -16.96
N ILE A 196 -16.49 26.99 -17.82
CA ILE A 196 -15.03 27.04 -17.89
C ILE A 196 -14.61 28.50 -18.00
N TYR A 197 -13.98 29.04 -16.97
CA TYR A 197 -13.50 30.43 -16.93
C TYR A 197 -11.99 30.44 -16.87
N ALA A 198 -11.33 31.06 -17.85
CA ALA A 198 -9.89 30.97 -18.04
C ALA A 198 -9.23 32.35 -18.18
N THR A 199 -8.08 32.54 -17.53
CA THR A 199 -7.13 33.61 -17.83
C THR A 199 -5.95 33.04 -18.61
N SER A 200 -5.43 33.82 -19.56
CA SER A 200 -4.22 33.51 -20.33
C SER A 200 -3.36 34.77 -20.46
N THR A 201 -2.10 34.69 -20.06
CA THR A 201 -1.11 35.77 -20.15
C THR A 201 -0.27 35.64 -21.43
N ASP A 202 0.63 36.59 -21.66
CA ASP A 202 1.54 36.58 -22.80
C ASP A 202 2.47 35.36 -22.85
N VAL A 203 2.65 34.67 -21.72
CA VAL A 203 3.39 33.41 -21.60
C VAL A 203 2.75 32.31 -22.45
N ASP A 204 1.42 32.33 -22.62
CA ASP A 204 0.66 31.30 -23.34
C ASP A 204 0.72 31.45 -24.88
N ARG A 205 1.37 32.48 -25.43
CA ARG A 205 1.32 32.76 -26.88
C ARG A 205 1.88 31.60 -27.72
N ASP A 206 2.98 31.00 -27.27
CA ASP A 206 3.60 29.86 -27.96
C ASP A 206 2.74 28.60 -27.83
N PHE A 207 2.04 28.43 -26.69
CA PHE A 207 1.13 27.30 -26.47
C PHE A 207 0.05 27.23 -27.54
N TRP A 208 -0.58 28.34 -27.93
CA TRP A 208 -1.69 28.32 -28.90
C TRP A 208 -1.33 27.84 -30.31
N SER A 209 -0.04 27.81 -30.66
CA SER A 209 0.46 27.22 -31.91
C SER A 209 0.72 25.72 -31.84
N SER A 210 0.74 25.16 -30.62
CA SER A 210 1.11 23.77 -30.33
C SER A 210 -0.02 22.78 -30.62
N GLU A 211 0.33 21.49 -30.70
CA GLU A 211 -0.66 20.42 -30.85
C GLU A 211 -1.58 20.24 -29.62
N PRO A 212 -1.08 20.31 -28.36
CA PRO A 212 -1.94 20.34 -27.18
C PRO A 212 -3.00 21.43 -27.19
N ALA A 213 -2.69 22.65 -27.65
CA ALA A 213 -3.67 23.73 -27.73
C ALA A 213 -4.80 23.43 -28.72
N LYS A 214 -4.51 22.77 -29.85
CA LYS A 214 -5.56 22.34 -30.80
C LYS A 214 -6.48 21.30 -30.17
N ARG A 215 -5.93 20.31 -29.45
CA ARG A 215 -6.71 19.30 -28.71
C ARG A 215 -7.57 19.95 -27.63
N TYR A 216 -7.02 20.91 -26.89
CA TYR A 216 -7.75 21.65 -25.88
C TYR A 216 -8.90 22.47 -26.49
N LEU A 217 -8.65 23.23 -27.56
CA LEU A 217 -9.69 24.00 -28.26
C LEU A 217 -10.80 23.10 -28.81
N ALA A 218 -10.44 21.93 -29.35
CA ALA A 218 -11.41 20.92 -29.78
C ALA A 218 -12.25 20.40 -28.60
N ALA A 219 -11.63 20.10 -27.46
CA ALA A 219 -12.33 19.68 -26.25
C ALA A 219 -13.31 20.75 -25.73
N GLN A 220 -12.92 22.04 -25.76
CA GLN A 220 -13.80 23.15 -25.42
C GLN A 220 -14.97 23.27 -26.39
N GLY A 221 -14.71 23.19 -27.70
CA GLY A 221 -15.75 23.21 -28.73
C GLY A 221 -16.76 22.07 -28.57
N GLU A 222 -16.29 20.86 -28.22
CA GLU A 222 -17.16 19.72 -27.90
C GLU A 222 -17.97 19.94 -26.62
N ALA A 223 -17.37 20.54 -25.59
CA ALA A 223 -18.07 20.89 -24.35
C ALA A 223 -19.21 21.88 -24.60
N ILE A 224 -18.95 22.93 -25.38
CA ILE A 224 -19.95 23.92 -25.79
C ILE A 224 -21.06 23.23 -26.59
N LYS A 225 -20.71 22.51 -27.67
CA LYS A 225 -21.71 21.93 -28.59
C LYS A 225 -22.56 20.84 -27.95
N LYS A 226 -21.93 19.89 -27.26
CA LYS A 226 -22.63 18.69 -26.75
C LYS A 226 -23.19 18.86 -25.35
N ARG A 227 -22.54 19.65 -24.51
CA ARG A 227 -22.89 19.81 -23.09
C ARG A 227 -23.40 21.20 -22.75
N GLN A 228 -23.38 22.14 -23.71
CA GLN A 228 -23.80 23.54 -23.49
C GLN A 228 -23.01 24.20 -22.34
N VAL A 229 -21.73 23.83 -22.21
CA VAL A 229 -20.82 24.43 -21.24
C VAL A 229 -20.52 25.86 -21.67
N GLU A 230 -20.68 26.80 -20.74
CA GLU A 230 -20.32 28.19 -20.95
C GLU A 230 -18.81 28.37 -20.81
N VAL A 231 -18.14 28.84 -21.86
CA VAL A 231 -16.69 29.04 -21.85
C VAL A 231 -16.37 30.52 -22.01
N ARG A 232 -15.69 31.10 -21.02
CA ARG A 232 -15.19 32.49 -21.04
C ARG A 232 -13.67 32.49 -20.92
N ARG A 233 -13.00 33.30 -21.74
CA ARG A 233 -11.54 33.47 -21.68
C ARG A 233 -11.15 34.94 -21.67
N LEU A 234 -10.25 35.29 -20.76
CA LEU A 234 -9.57 36.58 -20.73
C LEU A 234 -8.11 36.41 -21.13
N PHE A 235 -7.72 37.10 -22.19
CA PHE A 235 -6.32 37.34 -22.51
C PHE A 235 -5.84 38.58 -21.75
N LEU A 236 -4.89 38.39 -20.86
CA LEU A 236 -4.37 39.45 -20.00
C LEU A 236 -3.06 39.98 -20.59
N VAL A 237 -3.02 41.27 -20.88
CA VAL A 237 -1.81 41.97 -21.32
C VAL A 237 -1.49 43.12 -20.35
N GLU A 238 -0.21 43.40 -20.14
CA GLU A 238 0.23 44.44 -19.21
C GLU A 238 -0.09 45.85 -19.76
N GLU A 239 0.29 46.12 -21.01
CA GLU A 239 0.16 47.43 -21.62
C GLU A 239 -0.52 47.40 -22.99
N SER A 240 -1.09 48.53 -23.42
CA SER A 240 -1.78 48.63 -24.71
C SER A 240 -0.86 48.35 -25.91
N ARG A 241 0.46 48.52 -25.77
CA ARG A 241 1.43 48.17 -26.81
C ARG A 241 1.53 46.66 -27.06
N ASP A 242 1.15 45.86 -26.06
CA ASP A 242 1.21 44.40 -26.11
C ASP A 242 -0.04 43.81 -26.80
N LEU A 243 -1.05 44.66 -27.09
CA LEU A 243 -2.13 44.36 -28.03
C LEU A 243 -1.56 44.22 -29.45
N THR A 244 -1.23 43.00 -29.82
CA THR A 244 -0.75 42.67 -31.16
C THR A 244 -1.91 42.15 -32.01
N GLY A 245 -1.88 42.42 -33.32
CA GLY A 245 -2.86 41.84 -34.25
C GLY A 245 -2.82 40.30 -34.32
N SER A 246 -1.80 39.64 -33.78
CA SER A 246 -1.80 38.18 -33.56
C SER A 246 -2.71 37.76 -32.39
N LEU A 247 -2.76 38.54 -31.31
CA LEU A 247 -3.61 38.29 -30.15
C LEU A 247 -5.08 38.54 -30.49
N GLU A 248 -5.37 39.59 -31.25
CA GLU A 248 -6.72 39.86 -31.77
C GLU A 248 -7.23 38.70 -32.62
N ARG A 249 -6.42 38.23 -33.58
CA ARG A 249 -6.75 37.06 -34.42
C ARG A 249 -6.92 35.78 -33.61
N LEU A 250 -6.13 35.58 -32.56
CA LEU A 250 -6.30 34.45 -31.64
C LEU A 250 -7.64 34.52 -30.91
N CYS A 251 -7.99 35.71 -30.39
CA CYS A 251 -9.25 35.95 -29.72
C CYS A 251 -10.45 35.71 -30.65
N GLU A 252 -10.41 36.26 -31.87
CA GLU A 252 -11.41 35.99 -32.91
C GLU A 252 -11.52 34.51 -33.25
N THR A 253 -10.38 33.81 -33.34
CA THR A 253 -10.36 32.37 -33.60
C THR A 253 -11.10 31.63 -32.49
N GLN A 254 -10.87 31.96 -31.21
CA GLN A 254 -11.59 31.33 -30.10
C GLN A 254 -13.10 31.64 -30.13
N ARG A 255 -13.48 32.87 -30.48
CA ARG A 255 -14.91 33.24 -30.63
C ARG A 255 -15.63 32.39 -31.67
N ARG A 256 -14.97 32.03 -32.78
CA ARG A 256 -15.55 31.12 -33.78
C ARG A 256 -15.82 29.71 -33.25
N PHE A 257 -15.17 29.30 -32.17
CA PHE A 257 -15.46 28.04 -31.47
C PHE A 257 -16.58 28.16 -30.43
N GLY A 258 -17.20 29.35 -30.28
CA GLY A 258 -18.26 29.62 -29.30
C GLY A 258 -17.75 30.05 -27.93
N ILE A 259 -16.47 30.39 -27.80
CA ILE A 259 -15.86 30.89 -26.56
C ILE A 259 -16.11 32.40 -26.49
N ASP A 260 -16.64 32.90 -25.37
CA ASP A 260 -16.64 34.36 -25.10
C ASP A 260 -15.20 34.74 -24.72
N ALA A 261 -14.42 35.15 -25.71
CA ALA A 261 -13.04 35.55 -25.55
C ALA A 261 -12.92 37.08 -25.56
N ARG A 262 -12.19 37.62 -24.57
CA ARG A 262 -11.95 39.05 -24.39
C ARG A 262 -10.48 39.31 -24.12
N ILE A 263 -10.04 40.52 -24.42
CA ILE A 263 -8.68 40.98 -24.11
C ILE A 263 -8.81 42.06 -23.04
N ALA A 264 -8.09 41.90 -21.93
CA ALA A 264 -8.03 42.86 -20.85
C ALA A 264 -6.61 43.44 -20.79
N VAL A 265 -6.52 44.77 -20.93
CA VAL A 265 -5.25 45.51 -20.81
C VAL A 265 -5.15 46.03 -19.39
N ARG A 266 -4.22 45.51 -18.59
CA ARG A 266 -4.10 45.82 -17.17
C ARG A 266 -3.98 47.32 -16.92
N SER A 267 -3.16 48.04 -17.68
CA SER A 267 -2.98 49.48 -17.53
C SER A 267 -4.25 50.32 -17.75
N LEU A 268 -5.28 49.75 -18.38
CA LEU A 268 -6.57 50.41 -18.66
C LEU A 268 -7.68 49.96 -17.70
N LEU A 269 -7.43 48.98 -16.83
CA LEU A 269 -8.43 48.51 -15.88
C LEU A 269 -8.59 49.48 -14.71
N GLU A 270 -9.71 49.38 -13.99
CA GLU A 270 -9.92 50.11 -12.73
C GLU A 270 -8.83 49.76 -11.69
N PRO A 271 -8.46 50.68 -10.77
CA PRO A 271 -7.36 50.47 -9.83
C PRO A 271 -7.45 49.18 -9.00
N SER A 272 -8.66 48.75 -8.63
CA SER A 272 -8.89 47.49 -7.91
C SER A 272 -8.50 46.26 -8.73
N ALA A 273 -8.76 46.30 -10.05
CA ALA A 273 -8.38 45.25 -10.99
C ALA A 273 -6.87 45.31 -11.34
N GLN A 274 -6.25 46.50 -11.33
CA GLN A 274 -4.80 46.65 -11.56
C GLN A 274 -3.93 45.99 -10.47
N MET A 275 -4.41 45.95 -9.22
CA MET A 275 -3.70 45.33 -8.10
C MET A 275 -3.79 43.80 -8.11
N THR A 276 -4.63 43.24 -8.97
CA THR A 276 -4.76 41.79 -9.15
C THR A 276 -3.53 41.27 -9.90
N PRO A 277 -2.86 40.21 -9.43
CA PRO A 277 -1.74 39.60 -10.17
C PRO A 277 -2.15 39.18 -11.59
N LEU A 278 -1.22 39.04 -12.52
CA LEU A 278 -1.47 38.37 -13.80
C LEU A 278 -0.97 36.93 -13.68
N ASN A 279 -1.87 36.01 -13.33
CA ASN A 279 -1.55 34.59 -13.27
C ASN A 279 -2.54 33.84 -14.15
N ASP A 280 -2.06 32.74 -14.72
CA ASP A 280 -2.86 31.84 -15.52
C ASP A 280 -3.57 30.83 -14.63
N PHE A 281 -4.90 30.89 -14.68
CA PHE A 281 -5.75 29.95 -13.98
C PHE A 281 -7.02 29.66 -14.78
N ILE A 282 -7.56 28.47 -14.57
CA ILE A 282 -8.76 27.98 -15.23
C ILE A 282 -9.67 27.37 -14.18
N ILE A 283 -10.90 27.85 -14.12
CA ILE A 283 -11.92 27.39 -13.18
C ILE A 283 -12.91 26.52 -13.94
N PHE A 284 -13.07 25.28 -13.49
CA PHE A 284 -14.04 24.33 -14.02
C PHE A 284 -15.23 24.22 -13.07
N ASP A 285 -16.44 24.50 -13.58
CA ASP A 285 -17.74 24.39 -12.90
C ASP A 285 -17.88 25.17 -11.59
N GLY A 286 -16.91 26.05 -11.28
CA GLY A 286 -16.82 26.73 -9.99
C GLY A 286 -16.40 25.80 -8.83
N GLU A 287 -15.83 24.63 -9.14
CA GLU A 287 -15.48 23.59 -8.17
C GLU A 287 -13.98 23.27 -8.13
N LEU A 288 -13.28 23.44 -9.26
CA LEU A 288 -11.87 23.10 -9.38
C LEU A 288 -11.10 24.19 -10.14
N CYS A 289 -9.96 24.59 -9.59
CA CYS A 289 -9.04 25.54 -10.19
C CYS A 289 -7.78 24.84 -10.66
N TYR A 290 -7.46 24.95 -11.95
CA TYR A 290 -6.18 24.60 -12.55
C TYR A 290 -5.32 25.86 -12.61
N GLU A 291 -4.09 25.81 -12.09
CA GLU A 291 -3.17 26.96 -12.10
C GLU A 291 -1.80 26.53 -12.61
N THR A 292 -1.18 27.38 -13.44
CA THR A 292 0.22 27.25 -13.85
C THR A 292 1.03 28.33 -13.14
N GLU A 293 2.11 27.90 -12.47
CA GLU A 293 3.07 28.81 -11.86
C GLU A 293 4.24 28.99 -12.84
N PRO A 294 4.45 30.19 -13.41
CA PRO A 294 5.59 30.44 -14.29
C PRO A 294 6.89 30.47 -13.49
N ASP A 295 7.96 29.89 -14.03
CA ASP A 295 9.32 30.11 -13.53
C ASP A 295 9.85 31.49 -13.97
N VAL A 296 10.96 31.92 -13.37
CA VAL A 296 11.76 33.12 -13.70
C VAL A 296 12.16 33.18 -15.19
N ARG A 297 12.02 32.06 -15.93
CA ARG A 297 12.34 31.91 -17.35
C ARG A 297 11.13 31.68 -18.28
N VAL A 298 9.89 32.00 -17.86
CA VAL A 298 8.69 31.96 -18.71
C VAL A 298 8.23 30.53 -19.08
N VAL A 299 8.82 29.49 -18.49
CA VAL A 299 8.35 28.10 -18.61
C VAL A 299 7.52 27.76 -17.37
N PRO A 300 6.34 27.12 -17.49
CA PRO A 300 5.59 26.67 -16.32
C PRO A 300 6.45 25.73 -15.47
N ALA A 301 6.77 26.15 -14.24
CA ALA A 301 7.54 25.35 -13.30
C ALA A 301 6.70 24.21 -12.73
N LYS A 302 5.40 24.48 -12.59
CA LYS A 302 4.47 23.63 -11.86
C LYS A 302 3.04 23.87 -12.32
N THR A 303 2.29 22.78 -12.41
CA THR A 303 0.84 22.80 -12.58
C THR A 303 0.19 22.35 -11.27
N THR A 304 -0.81 23.07 -10.80
CA THR A 304 -1.56 22.72 -9.58
C THR A 304 -3.05 22.65 -9.84
N LEU A 305 -3.70 21.69 -9.19
CA LEU A 305 -5.15 21.60 -9.07
C LEU A 305 -5.51 21.96 -7.64
N LYS A 306 -6.44 22.89 -7.46
CA LYS A 306 -6.92 23.34 -6.15
C LYS A 306 -8.45 23.29 -6.14
N MET A 307 -9.01 22.58 -5.17
CA MET A 307 -10.47 22.39 -5.03
C MET A 307 -11.01 22.86 -3.68
N LYS A 308 -10.15 23.44 -2.83
CA LYS A 308 -10.60 24.09 -1.59
C LYS A 308 -11.53 25.24 -1.95
N ARG A 309 -12.75 25.19 -1.41
CA ARG A 309 -13.84 26.13 -1.71
C ARG A 309 -13.40 27.60 -1.63
N GLU A 310 -12.69 27.96 -0.56
CA GLU A 310 -12.16 29.31 -0.33
C GLU A 310 -11.27 29.79 -1.47
N HIS A 311 -10.37 28.92 -1.94
CA HIS A 311 -9.45 29.23 -3.04
C HIS A 311 -10.20 29.39 -4.37
N VAL A 312 -11.16 28.50 -4.65
CA VAL A 312 -11.94 28.56 -5.89
C VAL A 312 -12.82 29.81 -5.91
N GLU A 313 -13.47 30.15 -4.80
CA GLU A 313 -14.27 31.38 -4.68
C GLU A 313 -13.41 32.64 -4.86
N GLU A 314 -12.21 32.68 -4.28
CA GLU A 314 -11.25 33.77 -4.51
C GLU A 314 -10.97 33.95 -6.02
N ARG A 315 -10.74 32.84 -6.73
CA ARG A 315 -10.47 32.86 -8.17
C ARG A 315 -11.68 33.24 -9.00
N ILE A 316 -12.88 32.80 -8.63
CA ILE A 316 -14.13 33.23 -9.29
C ILE A 316 -14.32 34.73 -9.14
N ASN A 317 -14.17 35.27 -7.93
CA ASN A 317 -14.31 36.70 -7.67
C ASN A 317 -13.29 37.51 -8.47
N ARG A 318 -12.03 37.05 -8.48
CA ARG A 318 -10.96 37.64 -9.26
C ARG A 318 -11.26 37.65 -10.76
N PHE A 319 -11.72 36.53 -11.31
CA PHE A 319 -12.13 36.44 -12.71
C PHE A 319 -13.27 37.42 -13.00
N GLY A 320 -14.29 37.47 -12.15
CA GLY A 320 -15.42 38.38 -12.29
C GLY A 320 -15.02 39.84 -12.35
N VAL A 321 -14.13 40.29 -11.44
CA VAL A 321 -13.60 41.67 -11.45
C VAL A 321 -12.91 42.00 -12.78
N LEU A 322 -12.07 41.10 -13.29
CA LEU A 322 -11.37 41.29 -14.57
C LEU A 322 -12.35 41.25 -15.76
N TRP A 323 -13.34 40.36 -15.70
CA TRP A 323 -14.32 40.14 -16.75
C TRP A 323 -15.21 41.35 -16.97
N GLU A 324 -15.78 41.90 -15.90
CA GLU A 324 -16.64 43.09 -15.95
C GLU A 324 -15.85 44.32 -16.43
N ALA A 325 -14.58 44.44 -16.01
CA ALA A 325 -13.73 45.55 -16.41
C ALA A 325 -13.30 45.51 -17.90
N SER A 326 -13.30 44.35 -18.53
CA SER A 326 -12.91 44.19 -19.95
C SER A 326 -13.97 44.59 -20.98
N GLY A 327 -15.19 44.94 -20.55
CA GLY A 327 -16.32 45.28 -21.42
C GLY A 327 -16.84 44.09 -22.27
N PRO A 328 -18.09 44.09 -22.74
CA PRO A 328 -18.57 43.07 -23.69
C PRO A 328 -17.85 43.20 -25.03
N ALA A 329 -17.48 42.07 -25.65
CA ALA A 329 -17.12 42.07 -27.06
C ALA A 329 -18.36 42.50 -27.85
N ASP A 330 -18.24 43.57 -28.63
CA ASP A 330 -19.34 44.13 -29.41
C ASP A 330 -19.99 43.01 -30.26
N PRO A 331 -21.30 42.76 -30.17
CA PRO A 331 -21.96 41.87 -31.11
C PRO A 331 -21.83 42.49 -32.50
N ASP A 332 -21.32 41.68 -33.43
CA ASP A 332 -21.21 41.96 -34.86
C ASP A 332 -22.33 42.91 -35.33
N PRO A 333 -22.02 44.13 -35.83
CA PRO A 333 -23.05 45.00 -36.36
C PRO A 333 -23.66 44.28 -37.56
N GLY A 334 -24.85 43.70 -37.35
CA GLY A 334 -25.62 43.07 -38.41
C GLY A 334 -25.69 44.01 -39.62
N PRO A 335 -25.66 43.47 -40.85
CA PRO A 335 -25.45 44.26 -42.05
C PRO A 335 -26.46 45.42 -42.10
N GLU A 336 -25.94 46.65 -42.20
CA GLU A 336 -26.76 47.85 -42.36
C GLU A 336 -27.75 47.63 -43.53
N PRO A 337 -29.05 47.92 -43.34
CA PRO A 337 -30.00 47.83 -44.43
C PRO A 337 -29.63 48.86 -45.48
N THR A 338 -29.22 48.37 -46.65
CA THR A 338 -29.02 49.18 -47.85
C THR A 338 -30.31 49.94 -48.14
N THR A 339 -30.36 51.22 -47.77
CA THR A 339 -31.42 52.12 -48.21
C THR A 339 -31.22 52.40 -49.70
N THR A 340 -31.89 51.60 -50.52
CA THR A 340 -32.14 51.94 -51.92
C THR A 340 -33.06 53.15 -51.92
N SER A 341 -32.53 54.29 -52.38
CA SER A 341 -33.34 55.46 -52.71
C SER A 341 -33.94 55.23 -54.10
N ASP A 342 -35.27 55.28 -54.19
CA ASP A 342 -36.02 55.50 -55.43
C ASP A 342 -36.27 57.00 -55.63
#